data_AF-A0A6J7AF04-F1
#
_entry.id   AF-A0A6J7AF04-F1
#
_cell.length_a   1.000
_cell.length_b   1.000
_cell.length_c   1.000
_cell.angle_alpha   90.00
_cell.angle_beta   90.00
_cell.angle_gamma   90.00
#
_symmetry.space_group_name_H-M   'P 1'
#
loop_
_entity.id
_entity.type
_entity.pdbx_description
1 polymer ?
#
loop_
_entity_poly.entity_id
_entity_poly.type
_entity_poly.pdbx_seq_one_letter_code
_entity_poly.pdbx_strand_id
1 'polypeptide(L)'
;MSMPDISMGPTGPLIISLPMSQCTPPIVDRVKEILRSHPGKREVHLQLLDNGSSTFMKIDALVTASPSLSADLKSILGPNCLI
;
A
#
# COMPACT_ATOMS: atom_id res chain seq x y z
N MET A 1 -21.14 18.47 7.04
CA MET A 1 -21.62 17.43 6.11
C MET A 1 -20.49 17.18 5.14
N SER A 2 -19.55 16.31 5.49
CA SER A 2 -18.36 16.07 4.66
C SER A 2 -18.75 15.18 3.51
N MET A 3 -18.59 15.71 2.31
CA MET A 3 -18.83 15.02 1.04
C MET A 3 -17.95 13.75 1.01
N PRO A 4 -18.52 12.54 0.88
CA PRO A 4 -17.76 11.41 0.40
C PRO A 4 -17.60 11.61 -1.11
N ASP A 5 -16.39 11.98 -1.51
CA ASP A 5 -15.98 12.09 -2.91
C ASP A 5 -16.25 10.78 -3.66
N ILE A 6 -16.88 10.89 -4.81
CA ILE A 6 -17.33 9.81 -5.67
C ILE A 6 -16.19 9.52 -6.64
N SER A 7 -15.66 8.29 -6.73
CA SER A 7 -15.37 7.63 -8.02
C SER A 7 -14.70 6.26 -7.92
N MET A 8 -15.25 5.35 -8.74
CA MET A 8 -14.63 4.16 -9.34
C MET A 8 -14.61 2.84 -8.53
N GLY A 9 -15.40 1.86 -9.01
CA GLY A 9 -15.14 0.43 -8.77
C GLY A 9 -13.73 0.01 -9.20
N PRO A 10 -13.31 -1.24 -8.90
CA PRO A 10 -11.96 -1.65 -8.47
C PRO A 10 -10.84 -1.48 -9.51
N THR A 11 -10.60 -0.23 -9.92
CA THR A 11 -9.54 0.23 -10.84
C THR A 11 -8.64 1.24 -10.13
N GLY A 12 -8.68 1.25 -8.79
CA GLY A 12 -7.89 2.14 -7.95
C GLY A 12 -6.43 1.69 -7.81
N PRO A 13 -5.56 2.58 -7.33
CA PRO A 13 -4.20 2.23 -6.94
C PRO A 13 -4.23 1.12 -5.88
N LEU A 14 -3.15 0.34 -5.82
CA LEU A 14 -2.97 -0.62 -4.73
C LEU A 14 -2.70 0.17 -3.44
N ILE A 15 -3.63 0.10 -2.50
CA ILE A 15 -3.47 0.78 -1.21
C ILE A 15 -2.91 -0.21 -0.19
N ILE A 16 -1.80 0.17 0.43
CA ILE A 16 -1.11 -0.61 1.45
C ILE A 16 -1.24 0.13 2.78
N SER A 17 -2.01 -0.42 3.71
CA SER A 17 -2.28 0.21 5.00
C SER A 17 -1.42 -0.38 6.10
N LEU A 18 -0.68 0.46 6.81
CA LEU A 18 0.09 0.05 7.98
C LEU A 18 0.15 1.17 9.03
N PRO A 19 0.28 0.85 10.32
CA PRO A 19 0.51 1.87 11.34
C PRO A 19 1.86 2.55 11.16
N MET A 20 1.94 3.86 11.47
CA MET A 20 3.19 4.63 11.39
C MET A 20 4.33 3.96 12.15
N SER A 21 4.05 3.31 13.29
CA SER A 21 5.04 2.56 14.07
C SER A 21 5.70 1.39 13.31
N GLN A 22 5.03 0.83 12.30
CA GLN A 22 5.57 -0.24 11.44
C GLN A 22 6.29 0.30 10.21
N CYS A 23 6.16 1.60 9.90
CA CYS A 23 6.85 2.26 8.79
C CYS A 23 8.32 2.51 9.14
N THR A 24 9.05 1.42 9.39
CA THR A 24 10.46 1.44 9.74
C THR A 24 11.31 1.25 8.48
N PRO A 25 12.55 1.80 8.46
CA PRO A 25 13.45 1.67 7.31
C PRO A 25 13.62 0.24 6.77
N PRO A 26 13.83 -0.83 7.59
CA PRO A 26 13.98 -2.18 7.06
C PRO A 26 12.69 -2.73 6.41
N ILE A 27 11.52 -2.35 6.92
CA ILE A 27 10.22 -2.76 6.37
C ILE A 27 9.98 -2.07 5.03
N VAL A 28 10.23 -0.75 4.97
CA VAL A 28 10.09 0.03 3.74
C VAL A 28 11.04 -0.47 2.65
N ASP A 29 12.27 -0.85 3.00
CA ASP A 29 13.24 -1.39 2.05
C ASP A 29 12.76 -2.72 1.45
N ARG A 30 12.27 -3.65 2.28
CA ARG A 30 11.65 -4.89 1.82
C ARG A 30 10.44 -4.64 0.93
N VAL A 31 9.53 -3.76 1.33
CA VAL A 31 8.37 -3.40 0.50
C VAL A 31 8.84 -2.88 -0.86
N LYS A 32 9.83 -1.98 -0.90
CA LYS A 32 10.39 -1.49 -2.17
C LYS A 32 10.99 -2.59 -3.03
N GLU A 33 11.69 -3.57 -2.43
CA GLU A 33 12.25 -4.73 -3.13
C GLU A 33 11.15 -5.60 -3.76
N ILE A 34 10.08 -5.87 -3.01
CA ILE A 34 8.89 -6.60 -3.48
C ILE A 34 8.24 -5.84 -4.63
N LEU A 35 7.99 -4.54 -4.46
CA LEU A 35 7.39 -3.69 -5.49
C LEU A 35 8.24 -3.67 -6.77
N ARG A 36 9.57 -3.64 -6.64
CA ARG A 36 10.51 -3.75 -7.79
C ARG A 36 10.49 -5.11 -8.46
N SER A 37 10.25 -6.18 -7.72
CA SER A 37 10.15 -7.55 -8.25
C SER A 37 8.86 -7.79 -9.04
N HIS A 38 7.85 -6.94 -8.86
CA HIS A 38 6.56 -7.04 -9.52
C HIS A 38 6.19 -5.77 -10.33
N PRO A 39 6.99 -5.39 -11.34
CA PRO A 39 6.71 -4.19 -12.14
C PRO A 39 5.36 -4.29 -12.86
N GLY A 40 4.69 -3.15 -13.05
CA GLY A 40 3.37 -3.12 -13.68
C GLY A 40 2.88 -1.74 -14.05
N LYS A 41 1.55 -1.61 -14.06
CA LYS A 41 0.84 -0.39 -14.50
C LYS A 41 -0.04 0.23 -13.42
N ARG A 42 -0.13 -0.39 -12.24
CA ARG A 42 -0.94 0.13 -11.12
C ARG A 42 -0.06 0.93 -10.17
N GLU A 43 -0.53 2.11 -9.82
CA GLU A 43 0.07 2.95 -8.80
C GLU A 43 -0.08 2.31 -7.41
N VAL A 44 0.86 2.64 -6.51
CA VAL A 44 0.88 2.13 -5.14
C VAL A 44 0.82 3.29 -4.17
N HIS A 45 -0.16 3.25 -3.28
CA HIS A 45 -0.35 4.27 -2.25
C HIS A 45 -0.17 3.61 -0.88
N LEU A 46 0.72 4.14 -0.07
CA LEU A 46 0.85 3.74 1.33
C LEU A 46 -0.10 4.57 2.19
N GLN A 47 -0.96 3.92 2.95
CA GLN A 47 -1.77 4.55 3.99
C GLN A 47 -1.10 4.30 5.34
N LEU A 48 -0.59 5.37 5.94
CA LEU A 48 -0.01 5.35 7.28
C LEU A 48 -1.09 5.69 8.31
N LEU A 49 -1.41 4.73 9.17
CA LEU A 49 -2.35 4.91 10.27
C LEU A 49 -1.60 5.48 11.48
N ASP A 50 -1.98 6.68 11.89
CA ASP A 50 -1.56 7.35 13.11
C ASP A 50 -2.74 7.43 14.08
N ASN A 51 -2.50 7.59 15.39
CA ASN A 51 -3.53 7.50 16.44
C ASN A 51 -4.67 8.55 16.29
N GLY A 52 -5.62 8.26 15.40
CA GLY A 52 -6.74 9.14 15.05
C GLY A 52 -6.65 9.81 13.67
N SER A 53 -5.63 9.53 12.85
CA SER A 53 -5.46 10.12 11.52
C SER A 53 -4.81 9.15 10.54
N SER A 54 -5.15 9.22 9.25
CA SER A 54 -4.49 8.42 8.22
C SER A 54 -3.82 9.32 7.19
N THR A 55 -2.52 9.14 6.97
CA THR A 55 -1.77 9.85 5.94
C THR A 55 -1.58 8.95 4.72
N PHE A 56 -1.94 9.44 3.54
CA PHE A 56 -1.66 8.74 2.29
C PHE A 56 -0.36 9.25 1.67
N MET A 57 0.50 8.32 1.27
CA MET A 57 1.77 8.59 0.61
C MET A 57 1.82 7.85 -0.71
N LYS A 58 1.97 8.60 -1.81
CA LYS A 58 2.14 8.00 -3.12
C LYS A 58 3.55 7.42 -3.25
N ILE A 59 3.65 6.21 -3.78
CA ILE A 59 4.92 5.59 -4.14
C ILE A 59 5.16 5.79 -5.64
N ASP A 60 6.33 6.30 -5.98
CA ASP A 60 6.84 6.40 -7.36
C ASP A 60 7.30 5.02 -7.89
N ALA A 61 6.40 4.04 -7.82
CA ALA A 61 6.59 2.71 -8.37
C ALA A 61 5.25 2.21 -8.93
N LEU A 62 5.30 1.63 -10.12
CA LEU A 62 4.15 1.01 -10.77
C LEU A 62 4.30 -0.50 -10.66
N VAL A 63 3.29 -1.16 -10.08
CA VAL A 63 3.31 -2.61 -9.85
C VAL A 63 2.11 -3.30 -10.47
N THR A 64 2.20 -4.61 -10.56
CA THR A 64 1.05 -5.45 -10.96
C THR A 64 0.45 -6.09 -9.72
N ALA A 65 -0.79 -5.74 -9.40
CA ALA A 65 -1.53 -6.42 -8.34
C ALA A 65 -1.74 -7.87 -8.71
N SER A 66 -0.91 -8.71 -8.11
CA SER A 66 -0.83 -10.14 -8.36
C SER A 66 -0.87 -10.86 -7.02
N PRO A 67 -1.38 -12.10 -6.98
CA PRO A 67 -1.46 -12.88 -5.75
C PRO A 67 -0.08 -13.00 -5.08
N SER A 68 1.00 -13.16 -5.85
CA SER A 68 2.39 -13.20 -5.36
C SER A 68 2.79 -11.94 -4.61
N LEU A 69 2.58 -10.75 -5.20
CA LEU A 69 2.84 -9.47 -4.54
C LEU A 69 2.08 -9.38 -3.22
N SER A 70 0.79 -9.71 -3.24
CA SER A 70 -0.03 -9.62 -2.04
C SER A 70 0.41 -10.57 -0.93
N ALA A 71 0.88 -11.77 -1.28
CA ALA A 71 1.42 -12.73 -0.32
C ALA A 71 2.70 -12.21 0.33
N ASP A 72 3.60 -11.62 -0.47
CA ASP A 72 4.88 -11.09 0.02
C ASP A 72 4.67 -9.88 0.95
N LEU A 73 3.82 -8.93 0.54
CA LEU A 73 3.45 -7.80 1.40
C LEU A 73 2.79 -8.25 2.71
N LYS A 74 1.92 -9.27 2.67
CA LYS A 74 1.32 -9.84 3.88
C LYS A 74 2.33 -10.55 4.77
N SER A 75 3.40 -11.12 4.21
CA SER A 75 4.48 -11.74 4.99
C SER A 75 5.26 -10.69 5.77
N ILE A 76 5.46 -9.50 5.20
CA ILE A 76 6.23 -8.42 5.84
C ILE A 76 5.39 -7.56 6.77
N LEU A 77 4.20 -7.13 6.32
CA LEU A 77 3.36 -6.16 7.02
C LEU A 77 2.24 -6.82 7.84
N GLY A 78 1.89 -8.06 7.49
CA GLY A 78 0.78 -8.80 8.09
C GLY A 78 -0.46 -8.88 7.19
N PRO A 79 -1.42 -9.74 7.56
CA PRO A 79 -2.57 -10.09 6.70
C PRO A 79 -3.55 -8.94 6.43
N ASN A 80 -3.54 -7.89 7.25
CA ASN A 80 -4.48 -6.76 7.19
C ASN A 80 -3.93 -5.53 6.45
N CYS A 81 -2.80 -5.66 5.75
CA CYS A 81 -2.12 -4.50 5.16
C CYS A 81 -2.55 -4.16 3.74
N LEU A 82 -3.48 -4.91 3.16
CA LEU A 82 -4.01 -4.67 1.81
C LEU A 82 -5.50 -4.44 1.90
N ILE A 83 -5.97 -3.36 1.28
CA ILE A 83 -7.37 -2.94 1.20
C ILE A 83 -7.83 -2.79 -0.24
#